data_AF-A0A6B3GIQ8-F1
#
_entry.id   AF-A0A6B3GIQ8-F1
#
_cell.length_a   1.000
_cell.length_b   1.000
_cell.length_c   1.000
_cell.angle_alpha   90.00
_cell.angle_beta   90.00
_cell.angle_gamma   90.00
#
_symmetry.space_group_name_H-M   'P 1'
#
loop_
_entity.id
_entity.type
_entity.pdbx_description
1 polymer ?
#
loop_
_entity_poly.entity_id
_entity_poly.type
_entity_poly.pdbx_seq_one_letter_code
_entity_poly.pdbx_strand_id
1 'polypeptide(L)'
;ALKVVNWNTFFWDQDSDTDAFYAYLKSHSADVYLLQEYQNARGDEPAPIDELARIRREFPGFHIATEGEFLTLSRFPITSVRALRPDGLAPPDTSWADYWNIRVLRTDIDVDGETLSLYNTHLPDLLNVDRNPLTAAYHRSVRQLSDRRDRHFRALRDDLDANDNPVVLAGDLNVLPGTGDLRWFDGLRDAADAGDSVYPATFPVSGPALWRL
;
A
#
# COMPACT_ATOMS: atom_id res chain seq x y z
N ALA A 1 -18.63 -9.89 -9.62
CA ALA A 1 -17.81 -8.66 -9.50
C ALA A 1 -16.75 -8.93 -8.46
N LEU A 2 -15.50 -8.56 -8.74
CA LEU A 2 -14.38 -8.73 -7.81
C LEU A 2 -14.48 -7.72 -6.66
N LYS A 3 -14.34 -8.17 -5.40
CA LYS A 3 -14.29 -7.27 -4.24
C LYS A 3 -12.87 -7.12 -3.73
N VAL A 4 -12.35 -5.90 -3.80
CA VAL A 4 -11.02 -5.54 -3.29
C VAL A 4 -11.17 -4.66 -2.05
N VAL A 5 -10.42 -5.00 -1.00
CA VAL A 5 -10.24 -4.15 0.19
C VAL A 5 -8.81 -3.65 0.20
N ASN A 6 -8.64 -2.35 0.40
CA ASN A 6 -7.35 -1.73 0.60
C ASN A 6 -7.29 -1.12 2.01
N TRP A 7 -6.22 -1.37 2.76
CA TRP A 7 -6.05 -0.81 4.09
C TRP A 7 -4.58 -0.71 4.52
N ASN A 8 -4.15 0.50 4.88
CA ASN A 8 -2.96 0.70 5.69
C ASN A 8 -3.30 0.40 7.15
N THR A 9 -2.74 -0.70 7.67
CA THR A 9 -3.06 -1.25 8.98
C THR A 9 -2.46 -0.48 10.16
N PHE A 10 -1.55 0.48 9.89
CA PHE A 10 -0.86 1.29 10.89
C PHE A 10 -0.16 0.43 11.96
N PHE A 11 0.96 -0.17 11.56
CA PHE A 11 1.69 -1.18 12.35
C PHE A 11 0.87 -2.44 12.68
N TRP A 12 0.20 -3.00 11.67
CA TRP A 12 -0.54 -4.26 11.79
C TRP A 12 -1.56 -4.28 12.95
N ASP A 13 -1.39 -5.18 13.91
CA ASP A 13 -2.23 -5.29 15.11
C ASP A 13 -1.55 -4.72 16.36
N GLN A 14 -0.44 -3.99 16.18
CA GLN A 14 0.26 -3.35 17.28
C GLN A 14 -0.68 -2.40 18.02
N ASP A 15 -0.70 -2.53 19.34
CA ASP A 15 -1.57 -1.78 20.25
C ASP A 15 -3.09 -2.09 20.12
N SER A 16 -3.46 -3.12 19.35
CA SER A 16 -4.84 -3.60 19.21
C SER A 16 -5.06 -4.98 19.83
N ASP A 17 -6.32 -5.33 20.09
CA ASP A 17 -6.69 -6.72 20.34
C ASP A 17 -6.60 -7.49 19.01
N THR A 18 -5.71 -8.48 18.95
CA THR A 18 -5.46 -9.17 17.70
C THR A 18 -6.69 -9.90 17.16
N ASP A 19 -7.50 -10.53 18.00
CA ASP A 19 -8.67 -11.26 17.55
C ASP A 19 -9.73 -10.29 16.98
N ALA A 20 -9.90 -9.13 17.61
CA ALA A 20 -10.74 -8.05 17.12
C ALA A 20 -10.22 -7.48 15.78
N PHE A 21 -8.90 -7.29 15.64
CA PHE A 21 -8.26 -6.85 14.39
C PHE A 21 -8.59 -7.80 13.23
N TYR A 22 -8.35 -9.11 13.40
CA TYR A 22 -8.66 -10.09 12.35
C TYR A 22 -10.17 -10.22 12.12
N ALA A 23 -11.00 -10.11 13.15
CA ALA A 23 -12.45 -10.09 12.99
C ALA A 23 -12.92 -8.89 12.16
N TYR A 24 -12.37 -7.71 12.41
CA TYR A 24 -12.64 -6.49 11.64
C TYR A 24 -12.20 -6.65 10.18
N LEU A 25 -10.97 -7.11 9.95
CA LEU A 25 -10.45 -7.35 8.59
C LEU A 25 -11.37 -8.33 7.82
N LYS A 26 -11.75 -9.46 8.44
CA LYS A 26 -12.64 -10.46 7.83
C LYS A 26 -14.06 -9.97 7.62
N SER A 27 -14.55 -9.03 8.43
CA SER A 27 -15.92 -8.50 8.31
C SER A 27 -16.19 -7.86 6.94
N HIS A 28 -15.15 -7.34 6.28
CA HIS A 28 -15.25 -6.75 4.95
C HIS A 28 -15.51 -7.78 3.84
N SER A 29 -15.28 -9.09 4.09
CA SER A 29 -15.62 -10.18 3.16
C SER A 29 -15.15 -9.95 1.71
N ALA A 30 -13.89 -9.59 1.52
CA ALA A 30 -13.29 -9.35 0.20
C ALA A 30 -12.74 -10.61 -0.46
N ASP A 31 -12.56 -10.55 -1.78
CA ASP A 31 -11.86 -11.58 -2.55
C ASP A 31 -10.35 -11.31 -2.61
N VAL A 32 -9.97 -10.03 -2.52
CA VAL A 32 -8.58 -9.56 -2.47
C VAL A 32 -8.44 -8.53 -1.34
N TYR A 33 -7.39 -8.67 -0.53
CA TYR A 33 -6.95 -7.67 0.45
C TYR A 33 -5.57 -7.16 0.04
N LEU A 34 -5.45 -5.85 -0.15
CA LEU A 34 -4.20 -5.12 -0.36
C LEU A 34 -3.89 -4.37 0.92
N LEU A 35 -2.92 -4.86 1.69
CA LEU A 35 -2.61 -4.36 3.01
C LEU A 35 -1.22 -3.73 3.04
N GLN A 36 -1.13 -2.57 3.68
CA GLN A 36 0.13 -1.85 3.95
C GLN A 36 0.42 -1.90 5.45
N GLU A 37 1.68 -1.63 5.80
CA GLU A 37 2.19 -1.71 7.16
C GLU A 37 2.00 -3.08 7.82
N TYR A 38 2.25 -4.17 7.08
CA TYR A 38 2.50 -5.49 7.65
C TYR A 38 3.85 -5.52 8.38
N GLN A 39 3.89 -4.84 9.52
CA GLN A 39 5.08 -4.54 10.30
C GLN A 39 4.68 -4.13 11.72
N ASN A 40 5.64 -4.10 12.63
CA ASN A 40 5.51 -3.46 13.94
C ASN A 40 6.61 -2.38 14.09
N ALA A 41 6.48 -1.48 15.06
CA ALA A 41 7.52 -0.57 15.49
C ALA A 41 8.43 -1.22 16.54
N ARG A 42 9.74 -0.96 16.45
CA ARG A 42 10.74 -1.27 17.49
C ARG A 42 11.49 0.02 17.83
N GLY A 43 11.09 0.66 18.93
CA GLY A 43 11.48 2.05 19.18
C GLY A 43 10.78 2.96 18.18
N ASP A 44 11.52 3.87 17.56
CA ASP A 44 11.00 4.83 16.60
C ASP A 44 11.08 4.34 15.13
N GLU A 45 11.41 3.07 14.92
CA GLU A 45 11.67 2.50 13.58
C GLU A 45 10.72 1.34 13.25
N PRO A 46 10.24 1.24 12.00
CA PRO A 46 9.56 0.05 11.50
C PRO A 46 10.45 -1.19 11.55
N ALA A 47 9.84 -2.33 11.87
CA ALA A 47 10.48 -3.62 11.98
C ALA A 47 9.60 -4.72 11.36
N PRO A 48 10.23 -5.67 10.65
CA PRO A 48 9.49 -6.76 10.02
C PRO A 48 8.88 -7.70 11.06
N ILE A 49 7.74 -8.27 10.71
CA ILE A 49 7.05 -9.33 11.44
C ILE A 49 6.89 -10.57 10.55
N ASP A 50 6.71 -11.75 11.17
CA ASP A 50 6.34 -12.97 10.47
C ASP A 50 5.16 -13.64 11.21
N GLU A 51 3.97 -13.21 10.83
CA GLU A 51 2.66 -13.70 11.29
C GLU A 51 2.00 -14.59 10.22
N LEU A 52 2.74 -15.07 9.21
CA LEU A 52 2.16 -15.78 8.06
C LEU A 52 1.43 -17.06 8.47
N ALA A 53 1.89 -17.73 9.54
CA ALA A 53 1.22 -18.91 10.08
C ALA A 53 -0.18 -18.56 10.61
N ARG A 54 -0.33 -17.42 11.29
CA ARG A 54 -1.62 -16.93 11.78
C ARG A 54 -2.51 -16.50 10.62
N ILE A 55 -1.98 -15.73 9.67
CA ILE A 55 -2.72 -15.26 8.49
C ILE A 55 -3.31 -16.45 7.71
N ARG A 56 -2.52 -17.50 7.43
CA ARG A 56 -3.02 -18.71 6.74
C ARG A 56 -4.19 -19.37 7.47
N ARG A 57 -4.19 -19.29 8.80
CA ARG A 57 -5.23 -19.85 9.66
C ARG A 57 -6.50 -19.00 9.65
N GLU A 58 -6.35 -17.68 9.63
CA GLU A 58 -7.47 -16.73 9.61
C GLU A 58 -8.10 -16.56 8.22
N PHE A 59 -7.33 -16.78 7.16
CA PHE A 59 -7.74 -16.69 5.76
C PHE A 59 -7.52 -18.02 5.02
N PRO A 60 -8.23 -19.10 5.41
CA PRO A 60 -8.07 -20.38 4.75
C PRO A 60 -8.48 -20.29 3.26
N GLY A 61 -7.66 -20.86 2.39
CA GLY A 61 -7.89 -20.85 0.94
C GLY A 61 -7.44 -19.56 0.22
N PHE A 62 -6.90 -18.58 0.94
CA PHE A 62 -6.26 -17.43 0.30
C PHE A 62 -4.81 -17.74 -0.05
N HIS A 63 -4.41 -17.28 -1.23
CA HIS A 63 -3.03 -17.14 -1.67
C HIS A 63 -2.44 -15.89 -1.03
N ILE A 64 -1.14 -15.95 -0.67
CA ILE A 64 -0.45 -14.90 0.07
C ILE A 64 0.80 -14.48 -0.69
N ALA A 65 0.97 -13.18 -0.90
CA ALA A 65 2.24 -12.56 -1.30
C ALA A 65 2.62 -11.48 -0.31
N THR A 66 3.88 -11.43 0.09
CA THR A 66 4.41 -10.40 0.98
C THR A 66 5.83 -10.07 0.58
N GLU A 67 6.19 -8.80 0.69
CA GLU A 67 7.51 -8.28 0.39
C GLU A 67 7.62 -6.85 0.94
N GLY A 68 8.71 -6.52 1.64
CA GLY A 68 8.76 -5.29 2.44
C GLY A 68 7.61 -5.26 3.47
N GLU A 69 6.91 -4.14 3.56
CA GLU A 69 5.76 -3.97 4.45
C GLU A 69 4.42 -4.42 3.85
N PHE A 70 4.41 -4.93 2.62
CA PHE A 70 3.18 -5.22 1.90
C PHE A 70 2.71 -6.64 2.15
N LEU A 71 1.39 -6.80 2.20
CA LEU A 71 0.72 -8.09 2.21
C LEU A 71 -0.45 -8.05 1.22
N THR A 72 -0.46 -9.01 0.30
CA THR A 72 -1.59 -9.28 -0.59
C THR A 72 -2.18 -10.63 -0.24
N LEU A 73 -3.49 -10.65 0.06
CA LEU A 73 -4.28 -11.88 0.23
C LEU A 73 -5.25 -11.98 -0.94
N SER A 74 -5.29 -13.11 -1.63
CA SER A 74 -6.19 -13.31 -2.78
C SER A 74 -6.87 -14.68 -2.72
N ARG A 75 -8.18 -14.75 -2.99
CA ARG A 75 -8.88 -16.03 -3.24
C ARG A 75 -8.48 -16.66 -4.57
N PHE A 76 -7.93 -15.86 -5.48
CA PHE A 76 -7.47 -16.27 -6.79
C PHE A 76 -5.99 -16.64 -6.76
N PRO A 77 -5.53 -17.61 -7.58
CA PRO A 77 -4.13 -17.96 -7.66
C PRO A 77 -3.25 -16.77 -7.98
N ILE A 78 -2.18 -16.59 -7.20
CA ILE A 78 -1.13 -15.62 -7.49
C ILE A 78 -0.18 -16.24 -8.50
N THR A 79 -0.02 -15.61 -9.66
CA THR A 79 0.81 -16.10 -10.77
C THR A 79 2.16 -15.39 -10.84
N SER A 80 2.25 -14.16 -10.31
CA SER A 80 3.49 -13.38 -10.25
C SER A 80 3.48 -12.41 -9.08
N VAL A 81 4.67 -12.14 -8.52
CA VAL A 81 4.89 -11.15 -7.47
C VAL A 81 6.12 -10.31 -7.85
N ARG A 82 5.97 -9.00 -7.83
CA ARG A 82 7.05 -8.05 -8.17
C ARG A 82 7.01 -6.85 -7.24
N ALA A 83 8.02 -6.74 -6.38
CA ALA A 83 8.29 -5.51 -5.65
C ALA A 83 9.10 -4.54 -6.52
N LEU A 84 8.58 -3.33 -6.71
CA LEU A 84 9.28 -2.30 -7.47
C LEU A 84 10.36 -1.66 -6.60
N ARG A 85 11.60 -1.72 -7.07
CA ARG A 85 12.80 -1.17 -6.42
C ARG A 85 13.47 -0.20 -7.38
N PRO A 86 13.25 1.12 -7.26
CA PRO A 86 13.89 2.11 -8.12
C PRO A 86 15.41 2.11 -7.94
N ASP A 87 16.12 2.30 -9.05
CA ASP A 87 17.58 2.42 -9.02
C ASP A 87 18.06 3.75 -8.43
N GLY A 88 19.29 3.71 -7.89
CA GLY A 88 20.01 4.89 -7.41
C GLY A 88 19.42 5.55 -6.17
N LEU A 89 18.53 4.86 -5.45
CA LEU A 89 18.10 5.27 -4.11
C LEU A 89 19.32 5.33 -3.18
N ALA A 90 19.43 6.42 -2.42
CA ALA A 90 20.38 6.48 -1.33
C ALA A 90 20.02 5.38 -0.29
N PRO A 91 21.01 4.62 0.24
CA PRO A 91 20.74 3.64 1.27
C PRO A 91 20.08 4.32 2.47
N PRO A 92 18.92 3.80 2.96
CA PRO A 92 18.32 4.31 4.17
C PRO A 92 19.16 3.90 5.38
N ASP A 93 19.19 4.73 6.41
CA ASP A 93 19.90 4.43 7.66
C ASP A 93 19.02 3.57 8.58
N THR A 94 18.74 2.34 8.16
CA THR A 94 17.95 1.37 8.92
C THR A 94 18.42 -0.05 8.67
N SER A 95 18.13 -0.95 9.62
CA SER A 95 18.37 -2.38 9.48
C SER A 95 17.42 -3.07 8.49
N TRP A 96 16.30 -2.43 8.13
CA TRP A 96 15.30 -2.97 7.20
C TRP A 96 15.11 -2.08 5.99
N ALA A 97 16.08 -2.12 5.08
CA ALA A 97 16.10 -1.25 3.90
C ALA A 97 14.89 -1.45 2.96
N ASP A 98 14.29 -2.64 2.93
CA ASP A 98 13.14 -2.95 2.07
C ASP A 98 11.88 -2.16 2.42
N TYR A 99 11.64 -1.82 3.71
CA TYR A 99 10.55 -0.91 4.11
C TYR A 99 10.59 0.39 3.31
N TRP A 100 11.79 0.93 3.17
CA TRP A 100 12.01 2.11 2.37
C TRP A 100 12.01 1.74 0.89
N ASN A 101 12.81 0.78 0.45
CA ASN A 101 13.13 0.55 -0.96
C ASN A 101 12.02 -0.08 -1.79
N ILE A 102 10.98 -0.60 -1.14
CA ILE A 102 9.81 -1.18 -1.78
C ILE A 102 8.61 -0.37 -1.32
N ARG A 103 8.05 0.42 -2.23
CA ARG A 103 6.86 1.25 -1.97
C ARG A 103 5.67 0.88 -2.85
N VAL A 104 5.85 -0.16 -3.67
CA VAL A 104 4.84 -0.78 -4.51
C VAL A 104 5.11 -2.29 -4.58
N LEU A 105 4.10 -3.09 -4.27
CA LEU A 105 4.07 -4.52 -4.54
C LEU A 105 3.02 -4.81 -5.62
N ARG A 106 3.48 -5.21 -6.80
CA ARG A 106 2.61 -5.75 -7.85
C ARG A 106 2.41 -7.24 -7.61
N THR A 107 1.16 -7.66 -7.59
CA THR A 107 0.76 -9.07 -7.55
C THR A 107 -0.17 -9.35 -8.72
N ASP A 108 0.22 -10.28 -9.59
CA ASP A 108 -0.66 -10.73 -10.67
C ASP A 108 -1.46 -11.93 -10.19
N ILE A 109 -2.78 -11.89 -10.41
CA ILE A 109 -3.70 -12.98 -10.06
C ILE A 109 -4.44 -13.49 -11.29
N ASP A 110 -4.77 -14.77 -11.29
CA ASP A 110 -5.59 -15.41 -12.33
C ASP A 110 -7.08 -15.38 -11.94
N VAL A 111 -7.87 -14.57 -12.63
CA VAL A 111 -9.31 -14.45 -12.45
C VAL A 111 -10.00 -15.11 -13.64
N ASP A 112 -10.46 -16.34 -13.47
CA ASP A 112 -11.16 -17.13 -14.49
C ASP A 112 -10.37 -17.26 -15.83
N GLY A 113 -9.05 -17.36 -15.75
CA GLY A 113 -8.15 -17.50 -16.92
C GLY A 113 -7.60 -16.18 -17.47
N GLU A 114 -7.99 -15.04 -16.89
CA GLU A 114 -7.45 -13.71 -17.24
C GLU A 114 -6.55 -13.19 -16.12
N THR A 115 -5.41 -12.62 -16.49
CA THR A 115 -4.49 -12.01 -15.52
C THR A 115 -4.97 -10.61 -15.14
N LEU A 116 -5.15 -10.37 -13.84
CA LEU A 116 -5.36 -9.04 -13.27
C LEU A 116 -4.13 -8.64 -12.45
N SER A 117 -3.55 -7.48 -12.74
CA SER A 117 -2.42 -6.93 -11.98
C SER A 117 -2.90 -6.02 -10.86
N LEU A 118 -2.55 -6.36 -9.63
CA LEU A 118 -2.88 -5.61 -8.43
C LEU A 118 -1.64 -4.85 -7.97
N TYR A 119 -1.68 -3.52 -7.96
CA TYR A 119 -0.61 -2.66 -7.45
C TYR A 119 -0.98 -2.18 -6.05
N ASN A 120 -0.38 -2.81 -5.04
CA ASN A 120 -0.49 -2.42 -3.64
C ASN A 120 0.58 -1.34 -3.36
N THR A 121 0.17 -0.13 -3.04
CA THR A 121 1.08 1.02 -2.88
C THR A 121 1.10 1.57 -1.46
N HIS A 122 2.27 1.99 -1.01
CA HIS A 122 2.43 2.85 0.16
C HIS A 122 3.51 3.84 -0.23
N LEU A 123 3.17 4.96 -0.84
CA LEU A 123 4.18 5.85 -1.41
C LEU A 123 4.84 6.72 -0.32
N PRO A 124 6.10 7.16 -0.50
CA PRO A 124 6.79 7.94 0.53
C PRO A 124 6.03 9.22 0.91
N ASP A 125 6.04 9.55 2.19
CA ASP A 125 5.42 10.76 2.71
C ASP A 125 5.97 12.03 2.05
N LEU A 126 5.11 13.05 1.96
CA LEU A 126 5.51 14.36 1.46
C LEU A 126 6.37 15.12 2.49
N LEU A 127 6.09 14.95 3.79
CA LEU A 127 6.65 15.75 4.88
C LEU A 127 7.17 14.83 5.99
N ASN A 128 8.21 15.28 6.70
CA ASN A 128 8.63 14.66 7.95
C ASN A 128 8.04 15.48 9.12
N VAL A 129 6.91 15.03 9.66
CA VAL A 129 6.18 15.77 10.71
C VAL A 129 6.84 15.70 12.09
N ASP A 130 7.77 14.78 12.29
CA ASP A 130 8.51 14.60 13.54
C ASP A 130 9.66 15.60 13.72
N ARG A 131 9.91 16.45 12.72
CA ARG A 131 11.01 17.42 12.71
C ARG A 131 10.50 18.85 12.69
N ASN A 132 11.17 19.71 13.45
CA ASN A 132 10.87 21.14 13.47
C ASN A 132 11.10 21.75 12.06
N PRO A 133 10.06 22.34 11.44
CA PRO A 133 10.11 22.85 10.06
C PRO A 133 11.06 24.03 9.88
N LEU A 134 11.47 24.70 10.97
CA LEU A 134 12.39 25.84 10.93
C LEU A 134 13.87 25.43 10.90
N THR A 135 14.16 24.12 10.84
CA THR A 135 15.53 23.61 10.92
C THR A 135 16.07 23.18 9.56
N ALA A 136 17.37 23.37 9.35
CA ALA A 136 18.04 22.85 8.14
C ALA A 136 17.93 21.32 8.01
N ALA A 137 17.79 20.61 9.14
CA ALA A 137 17.60 19.16 9.16
C ALA A 137 16.25 18.75 8.54
N TYR A 138 15.17 19.49 8.82
CA TYR A 138 13.87 19.28 8.19
C TYR A 138 13.95 19.47 6.68
N HIS A 139 14.49 20.60 6.21
CA HIS A 139 14.60 20.86 4.77
C HIS A 139 15.52 19.88 4.01
N ARG A 140 16.51 19.28 4.70
CA ARG A 140 17.29 18.17 4.11
C ARG A 140 16.45 16.90 4.00
N SER A 141 15.71 16.55 5.06
CA SER A 141 14.81 15.40 5.07
C SER A 141 13.73 15.50 3.99
N VAL A 142 13.04 16.64 3.87
CA VAL A 142 12.03 16.87 2.82
C VAL A 142 12.63 16.72 1.42
N ARG A 143 13.84 17.23 1.18
CA ARG A 143 14.51 17.04 -0.13
C ARG A 143 14.85 15.58 -0.42
N GLN A 144 15.29 14.82 0.58
CA GLN A 144 15.56 13.39 0.45
C GLN A 144 14.28 12.60 0.18
N LEU A 145 13.20 12.90 0.92
CA LEU A 145 11.88 12.30 0.69
C LEU A 145 11.36 12.64 -0.72
N SER A 146 11.53 13.88 -1.17
CA SER A 146 11.12 14.31 -2.51
C SER A 146 11.85 13.54 -3.61
N ASP A 147 13.19 13.41 -3.58
CA ASP A 147 13.94 12.63 -4.58
C ASP A 147 13.52 11.16 -4.59
N ARG A 148 13.34 10.60 -3.40
CA ARG A 148 12.91 9.22 -3.19
C ARG A 148 11.51 8.96 -3.74
N ARG A 149 10.56 9.84 -3.43
CA ARG A 149 9.18 9.81 -3.92
C ARG A 149 9.13 9.89 -5.44
N ASP A 150 9.90 10.80 -6.03
CA ASP A 150 10.03 10.97 -7.47
C ASP A 150 10.53 9.70 -8.17
N ARG A 151 11.51 9.00 -7.60
CA ARG A 151 12.02 7.73 -8.14
C ARG A 151 11.00 6.61 -8.03
N HIS A 152 10.29 6.51 -6.90
CA HIS A 152 9.21 5.53 -6.73
C HIS A 152 8.05 5.76 -7.70
N PHE A 153 7.66 7.02 -7.91
CA PHE A 153 6.65 7.36 -8.91
C PHE A 153 7.06 6.99 -10.33
N ARG A 154 8.32 7.27 -10.72
CA ARG A 154 8.83 6.87 -12.04
C ARG A 154 8.81 5.35 -12.21
N ALA A 155 9.31 4.60 -11.22
CA ALA A 155 9.30 3.14 -11.28
C ALA A 155 7.87 2.57 -11.37
N LEU A 156 6.91 3.14 -10.65
CA LEU A 156 5.50 2.78 -10.75
C LEU A 156 4.94 3.07 -12.15
N ARG A 157 5.18 4.27 -12.68
CA ARG A 157 4.73 4.66 -14.02
C ARG A 157 5.32 3.77 -15.10
N ASP A 158 6.63 3.50 -15.03
CA ASP A 158 7.33 2.63 -15.99
C ASP A 158 6.77 1.20 -15.96
N ASP A 159 6.46 0.64 -14.77
CA ASP A 159 5.86 -0.70 -14.69
C ASP A 159 4.40 -0.71 -15.16
N LEU A 160 3.62 0.36 -14.90
CA LEU A 160 2.25 0.52 -15.43
C LEU A 160 2.25 0.65 -16.96
N ASP A 161 3.16 1.42 -17.54
CA ASP A 161 3.29 1.61 -18.99
C ASP A 161 3.72 0.32 -19.71
N ALA A 162 4.48 -0.54 -19.03
CA ALA A 162 4.91 -1.83 -19.55
C ALA A 162 3.92 -2.97 -19.30
N ASN A 163 2.78 -2.71 -18.64
CA ASN A 163 1.81 -3.74 -18.29
C ASN A 163 0.59 -3.75 -19.22
N ASP A 164 0.47 -4.82 -20.00
CA ASP A 164 -0.65 -5.01 -20.93
C ASP A 164 -1.91 -5.62 -20.28
N ASN A 165 -1.85 -6.01 -19.00
CA ASN A 165 -2.98 -6.60 -18.29
C ASN A 165 -3.93 -5.52 -17.73
N PRO A 166 -5.20 -5.85 -17.45
CA PRO A 166 -6.04 -5.05 -16.57
C PRO A 166 -5.34 -4.75 -15.24
N VAL A 167 -5.56 -3.55 -14.72
CA VAL A 167 -4.90 -3.04 -13.51
C VAL A 167 -5.93 -2.61 -12.47
N VAL A 168 -5.67 -2.96 -11.21
CA VAL A 168 -6.18 -2.24 -10.03
C VAL A 168 -5.00 -1.69 -9.26
N LEU A 169 -4.95 -0.37 -9.10
CA LEU A 169 -3.99 0.31 -8.26
C LEU A 169 -4.70 0.84 -7.02
N ALA A 170 -4.25 0.44 -5.85
CA ALA A 170 -4.80 0.89 -4.59
C ALA A 170 -3.74 0.84 -3.49
N GLY A 171 -3.91 1.68 -2.48
CA GLY A 171 -2.97 1.77 -1.38
C GLY A 171 -2.99 3.15 -0.73
N ASP A 172 -2.05 3.35 0.16
CA ASP A 172 -1.74 4.68 0.67
C ASP A 172 -0.87 5.41 -0.35
N LEU A 173 -1.49 6.22 -1.19
CA LEU A 173 -0.77 6.99 -2.21
C LEU A 173 0.03 8.13 -1.61
N ASN A 174 -0.27 8.55 -0.37
CA ASN A 174 0.29 9.77 0.20
C ASN A 174 0.20 10.96 -0.79
N VAL A 175 -0.87 11.01 -1.59
CA VAL A 175 -1.16 12.04 -2.59
C VAL A 175 -2.46 12.70 -2.19
N LEU A 176 -2.45 14.02 -2.09
CA LEU A 176 -3.66 14.78 -1.80
C LEU A 176 -4.47 14.97 -3.09
N PRO A 177 -5.82 14.86 -3.02
CA PRO A 177 -6.69 15.22 -4.14
C PRO A 177 -6.41 16.65 -4.63
N GLY A 178 -6.40 16.84 -5.95
CA GLY A 178 -6.21 18.14 -6.57
C GLY A 178 -4.75 18.65 -6.60
N THR A 179 -3.77 17.82 -6.23
CA THR A 179 -2.35 18.17 -6.39
C THR A 179 -1.80 17.73 -7.74
N GLY A 180 -0.68 18.35 -8.15
CA GLY A 180 -0.02 18.01 -9.41
C GLY A 180 0.49 16.57 -9.48
N ASP A 181 0.65 15.88 -8.35
CA ASP A 181 1.10 14.48 -8.28
C ASP A 181 0.08 13.50 -8.88
N LEU A 182 -1.18 13.91 -9.07
CA LEU A 182 -2.18 13.09 -9.76
C LEU A 182 -1.76 12.70 -11.18
N ARG A 183 -0.90 13.50 -11.83
CA ARG A 183 -0.33 13.20 -13.17
C ARG A 183 0.38 11.84 -13.25
N TRP A 184 0.87 11.32 -12.13
CA TRP A 184 1.55 10.01 -12.10
C TRP A 184 0.59 8.85 -12.35
N PHE A 185 -0.71 9.06 -12.16
CA PHE A 185 -1.77 8.08 -12.36
C PHE A 185 -2.57 8.30 -13.65
N ASP A 186 -2.11 9.17 -14.53
CA ASP A 186 -2.74 9.40 -15.83
C ASP A 186 -2.91 8.06 -16.60
N GLY A 187 -4.07 7.90 -17.24
CA GLY A 187 -4.45 6.65 -17.92
C GLY A 187 -5.16 5.64 -17.02
N LEU A 188 -5.16 5.81 -15.69
CA LEU A 188 -6.06 5.10 -14.79
C LEU A 188 -7.40 5.83 -14.69
N ARG A 189 -8.45 5.09 -14.33
CA ARG A 189 -9.77 5.64 -14.04
C ARG A 189 -10.00 5.61 -12.54
N ASP A 190 -10.44 6.74 -11.98
CA ASP A 190 -10.81 6.83 -10.57
C ASP A 190 -11.98 5.88 -10.28
N ALA A 191 -11.85 5.08 -9.21
CA ALA A 191 -12.91 4.17 -8.77
C ALA A 191 -14.17 4.92 -8.29
N ALA A 192 -14.04 6.18 -7.86
CA ALA A 192 -15.16 7.05 -7.53
C ALA A 192 -16.13 7.22 -8.72
N ASP A 193 -15.63 7.16 -9.97
CA ASP A 193 -16.43 7.30 -11.19
C ASP A 193 -17.14 6.00 -11.63
N ALA A 194 -16.90 4.90 -10.92
CA ALA A 194 -17.43 3.57 -11.26
C ALA A 194 -18.67 3.18 -10.44
N GLY A 195 -19.04 3.95 -9.41
CA GLY A 195 -20.19 3.68 -8.55
C GLY A 195 -21.29 4.74 -8.64
N ASP A 196 -22.49 4.39 -8.18
CA ASP A 196 -23.63 5.31 -8.08
C ASP A 196 -23.64 6.12 -6.75
N SER A 197 -22.60 5.96 -5.93
CA SER A 197 -22.52 6.68 -4.66
C SER A 197 -22.18 8.15 -4.92
N VAL A 198 -23.07 9.04 -4.51
CA VAL A 198 -22.81 10.49 -4.45
C VAL A 198 -21.70 10.85 -3.45
N TYR A 199 -21.37 9.94 -2.54
CA TYR A 199 -20.30 10.10 -1.55
C TYR A 199 -19.50 8.80 -1.44
N PRO A 200 -18.54 8.56 -2.36
CA PRO A 200 -17.58 7.48 -2.20
C PRO A 200 -16.73 7.81 -0.97
N ALA A 201 -17.08 7.17 0.15
CA ALA A 201 -16.44 7.38 1.44
C ALA A 201 -15.44 6.25 1.71
N THR A 202 -14.35 6.57 2.38
CA THR A 202 -13.51 5.58 3.05
C THR A 202 -14.17 5.16 4.37
N PHE A 203 -13.90 3.95 4.84
CA PHE A 203 -14.43 3.49 6.12
C PHE A 203 -13.62 4.12 7.26
N PRO A 204 -14.26 4.76 8.26
CA PRO A 204 -13.53 5.32 9.38
C PRO A 204 -13.10 4.17 10.31
N VAL A 205 -11.83 4.18 10.72
CA VAL A 205 -11.36 3.34 11.85
C VAL A 205 -12.04 3.81 13.16
N SER A 206 -12.36 5.10 13.27
CA SER A 206 -13.29 5.65 14.27
C SER A 206 -13.80 7.05 13.85
N GLY A 207 -14.96 7.48 14.38
CA GLY A 207 -15.53 8.81 14.12
C GLY A 207 -16.29 8.95 12.79
N PRO A 208 -16.86 10.14 12.49
CA PRO A 208 -17.60 10.36 11.25
C PRO A 208 -16.64 10.34 10.04
N ALA A 209 -17.03 9.61 8.98
CA ALA A 209 -16.27 9.42 7.73
C ALA A 209 -16.23 10.68 6.86
N LEU A 210 -15.66 11.77 7.38
CA LEU A 210 -15.64 13.09 6.74
C LEU A 210 -14.44 13.32 5.81
N TRP A 211 -13.54 12.34 5.71
CA TRP A 211 -12.31 12.47 4.92
C TRP A 211 -12.33 11.52 3.73
N ARG A 212 -11.81 12.02 2.60
CA ARG A 212 -11.56 11.26 1.37
C ARG A 212 -10.06 10.97 1.31
N LEU A 213 -9.68 9.72 1.07
CA LEU A 213 -8.36 9.37 0.54
C LEU A 213 -8.52 9.18 -0.95
#